data_AF-S3ARU8-F1
#
_entry.id   AF-S3ARU8-F1
#
_cell.length_a   1.000
_cell.length_b   1.000
_cell.length_c   1.000
_cell.angle_alpha   90.00
_cell.angle_beta   90.00
_cell.angle_gamma   90.00
#
_symmetry.space_group_name_H-M   'P 1'
#
loop_
_entity.id
_entity.type
_entity.pdbx_description
1 polymer ?
#
loop_
_entity_poly.entity_id
_entity_poly.type
_entity_poly.pdbx_seq_one_letter_code
_entity_poly.pdbx_strand_id
1 'polypeptide(L)'
;MAVLTEKQIKYGFDYYHKDEKQLKSVVEVSEYDGEDKLMINCTQLDAPYSAKDKKRILQEWCDFLVEHPDTFTELMFCTRMPQELFDAVCTQRRLKKLHIKWGVYPDISKLENLQELEYLHIGSGRSVSSLEPISRLVNLVALSIENFQQIDDYAPLANLKHLESLALEGDFAAPKILKVQSLEFLHYMKQLRFFSFLTAKVIDKDYSPVLELNNLEHLTLKSCKEVKQLYPQLIKLPKLKYGTVLERPELYE
;
A
#
# COMPACT_ATOMS: atom_id res chain seq x y z
N MET A 1 17.52 2.03 -10.44
CA MET A 1 16.67 1.91 -9.24
C MET A 1 15.48 2.84 -9.43
N ALA A 2 14.27 2.39 -9.14
CA ALA A 2 13.11 3.27 -9.09
C ALA A 2 13.31 4.31 -7.98
N VAL A 3 12.81 5.53 -8.23
CA VAL A 3 12.87 6.66 -7.30
C VAL A 3 11.50 7.33 -7.34
N LEU A 4 11.01 7.84 -6.21
CA LEU A 4 9.77 8.59 -6.19
C LEU A 4 9.88 9.84 -7.05
N THR A 5 8.91 10.02 -7.95
CA THR A 5 8.71 11.29 -8.67
C THR A 5 8.17 12.36 -7.73
N GLU A 6 8.35 13.63 -8.06
CA GLU A 6 7.78 14.74 -7.28
C GLU A 6 6.25 14.62 -7.09
N LYS A 7 5.54 14.12 -8.12
CA LYS A 7 4.08 13.89 -8.07
C LYS A 7 3.72 12.81 -7.04
N GLN A 8 4.48 11.71 -7.00
CA GLN A 8 4.30 10.65 -6.02
C GLN A 8 4.65 11.11 -4.60
N ILE A 9 5.63 11.99 -4.43
CA ILE A 9 5.93 12.59 -3.12
C ILE A 9 4.82 13.53 -2.68
N LYS A 10 4.23 14.31 -3.61
CA LYS A 10 3.18 15.26 -3.24
C LYS A 10 1.85 14.58 -2.89
N TYR A 11 1.48 13.53 -3.63
CA TYR A 11 0.13 12.96 -3.56
C TYR A 11 0.09 11.53 -2.99
N GLY A 12 1.23 10.86 -2.89
CA GLY A 12 1.31 9.41 -2.69
C GLY A 12 1.46 8.67 -4.01
N PHE A 13 2.13 7.52 -4.02
CA PHE A 13 2.41 6.74 -5.23
C PHE A 13 1.18 6.01 -5.81
N ASP A 14 0.17 5.81 -4.98
CA ASP A 14 -1.11 5.13 -5.27
C ASP A 14 -2.25 6.12 -5.54
N TYR A 15 -1.95 7.43 -5.60
CA TYR A 15 -2.95 8.46 -5.88
C TYR A 15 -3.49 8.36 -7.31
N TYR A 16 -4.81 8.45 -7.44
CA TYR A 16 -5.49 8.41 -8.73
C TYR A 16 -5.50 9.79 -9.39
N HIS A 17 -4.83 9.91 -10.52
CA HIS A 17 -4.81 11.11 -11.35
C HIS A 17 -5.75 10.97 -12.56
N LYS A 18 -6.78 11.82 -12.62
CA LYS A 18 -7.78 11.82 -13.72
C LYS A 18 -7.16 12.11 -15.09
N ASP A 19 -6.05 12.83 -15.10
CA ASP A 19 -5.27 13.23 -16.27
C ASP A 19 -4.33 12.14 -16.80
N GLU A 20 -4.13 11.05 -16.05
CA GLU A 20 -3.23 9.96 -16.44
C GLU A 20 -3.95 8.84 -17.21
N LYS A 21 -3.21 8.22 -18.13
CA LYS A 21 -3.70 7.07 -18.90
C LYS A 21 -4.01 5.93 -17.95
N GLN A 22 -5.26 5.48 -17.96
CA GLN A 22 -5.73 4.39 -17.13
C GLN A 22 -5.31 3.04 -17.71
N LEU A 23 -5.11 2.06 -16.82
CA LEU A 23 -4.92 0.66 -17.21
C LEU A 23 -6.18 0.15 -17.92
N LYS A 24 -5.98 -0.72 -18.92
CA LYS A 24 -7.10 -1.48 -19.49
C LYS A 24 -7.68 -2.35 -18.37
N SER A 25 -8.98 -2.25 -18.17
CA SER A 25 -9.73 -3.08 -17.23
C SER A 25 -10.38 -4.23 -17.97
N VAL A 26 -10.19 -5.44 -17.47
CA VAL A 26 -10.79 -6.66 -18.02
C VAL A 26 -11.46 -7.49 -16.92
N VAL A 27 -12.45 -8.29 -17.31
CA VAL A 27 -13.15 -9.23 -16.44
C VAL A 27 -12.72 -10.66 -16.76
N GLU A 28 -12.68 -11.02 -18.05
CA GLU A 28 -12.33 -12.35 -18.53
C GLU A 28 -10.92 -12.39 -19.10
N VAL A 29 -10.27 -13.57 -19.00
CA VAL A 29 -8.95 -13.79 -19.63
C VAL A 29 -9.04 -13.63 -21.16
N SER A 30 -10.19 -13.90 -21.76
CA SER A 30 -10.44 -13.72 -23.20
C SER A 30 -10.31 -12.26 -23.68
N GLU A 31 -10.39 -11.29 -22.78
CA GLU A 31 -10.22 -9.86 -23.07
C GLU A 31 -8.75 -9.40 -22.99
N TYR A 32 -7.86 -10.25 -22.47
CA TYR A 32 -6.42 -9.99 -22.43
C TYR A 32 -5.83 -10.03 -23.85
N ASP A 33 -5.07 -8.99 -24.21
CA ASP A 33 -4.54 -8.82 -25.58
C ASP A 33 -3.04 -8.49 -25.56
N GLY A 34 -2.31 -9.12 -24.62
CA GLY A 34 -0.84 -8.99 -24.55
C GLY A 34 -0.32 -7.78 -23.77
N GLU A 35 -1.15 -7.11 -22.97
CA GLU A 35 -0.71 -6.00 -22.15
C GLU A 35 0.32 -6.44 -21.09
N ASP A 36 1.33 -5.60 -20.82
CA ASP A 36 2.27 -5.79 -19.72
C ASP A 36 1.76 -5.17 -18.40
N LYS A 37 0.73 -4.32 -18.49
CA LYS A 37 0.10 -3.62 -17.36
C LYS A 37 -1.41 -3.73 -17.46
N LEU A 38 -2.06 -4.25 -16.43
CA LEU A 38 -3.47 -4.60 -16.52
C LEU A 38 -4.22 -4.38 -15.22
N MET A 39 -5.48 -3.98 -15.34
CA MET A 39 -6.44 -4.02 -14.25
C MET A 39 -7.35 -5.24 -14.44
N ILE A 40 -7.36 -6.14 -13.45
CA ILE A 40 -8.16 -7.37 -13.48
C ILE A 40 -9.28 -7.24 -12.44
N ASN A 41 -10.52 -7.17 -12.92
CA ASN A 41 -11.73 -7.03 -12.10
C ASN A 41 -12.60 -8.28 -12.22
N CYS A 42 -12.01 -9.43 -11.90
CA CYS A 42 -12.58 -10.76 -12.13
C CYS A 42 -13.49 -11.27 -11.00
N THR A 43 -13.75 -10.45 -9.98
CA THR A 43 -14.61 -10.80 -8.83
C THR A 43 -15.70 -9.74 -8.61
N GLN A 44 -16.68 -10.05 -7.76
CA GLN A 44 -17.85 -9.17 -7.54
C GLN A 44 -18.61 -8.81 -8.82
N LEU A 45 -18.66 -9.73 -9.76
CA LEU A 45 -19.34 -9.52 -11.03
C LEU A 45 -20.85 -9.45 -10.82
N ASP A 46 -21.50 -8.50 -11.49
CA ASP A 46 -22.96 -8.37 -11.52
C ASP A 46 -23.58 -9.15 -12.68
N ALA A 47 -24.88 -8.98 -12.93
CA ALA A 47 -25.50 -9.53 -14.13
C ALA A 47 -24.76 -9.06 -15.40
N PRO A 48 -24.58 -9.93 -16.43
CA PRO A 48 -25.25 -11.22 -16.63
C PRO A 48 -24.53 -12.46 -16.06
N TYR A 49 -23.45 -12.30 -15.30
CA TYR A 49 -22.63 -13.45 -14.87
C TYR A 49 -23.36 -14.34 -13.86
N SER A 50 -23.53 -15.63 -14.19
CA SER A 50 -24.05 -16.62 -13.26
C SER A 50 -23.02 -16.96 -12.17
N ALA A 51 -23.44 -17.66 -11.11
CA ALA A 51 -22.50 -18.15 -10.10
C ALA A 51 -21.42 -19.09 -10.68
N LYS A 52 -21.78 -19.85 -11.73
CA LYS A 52 -20.84 -20.72 -12.45
C LYS A 52 -19.81 -19.89 -13.22
N ASP A 53 -20.25 -18.81 -13.88
CA ASP A 53 -19.35 -17.92 -14.61
C ASP A 53 -18.37 -17.22 -13.67
N LYS A 54 -18.86 -16.69 -12.54
CA LYS A 54 -18.01 -16.04 -11.53
C LYS A 54 -16.90 -16.96 -11.02
N LYS A 55 -17.23 -18.24 -10.76
CA LYS A 55 -16.24 -19.23 -10.34
C LYS A 55 -15.26 -19.56 -11.46
N ARG A 56 -15.76 -19.75 -12.68
CA ARG A 56 -14.94 -20.05 -13.86
C ARG A 56 -13.94 -18.91 -14.15
N ILE A 57 -14.41 -17.67 -14.21
CA ILE A 57 -13.60 -16.49 -14.51
C ILE A 57 -12.48 -16.30 -13.49
N LEU A 58 -12.79 -16.45 -12.20
CA LEU A 58 -11.79 -16.41 -11.13
C LEU A 58 -10.73 -17.50 -11.32
N GLN A 59 -11.16 -18.74 -11.59
CA GLN A 59 -10.25 -19.86 -11.81
C GLN A 59 -9.37 -19.64 -13.05
N GLU A 60 -9.94 -19.21 -14.17
CA GLU A 60 -9.20 -18.93 -15.40
C GLU A 60 -8.11 -17.88 -15.16
N TRP A 61 -8.38 -16.82 -14.40
CA TRP A 61 -7.37 -15.84 -14.04
C TRP A 61 -6.28 -16.39 -13.11
N CYS A 62 -6.66 -17.19 -12.11
CA CYS A 62 -5.69 -17.84 -11.24
C CYS A 62 -4.76 -18.75 -12.05
N ASP A 63 -5.32 -19.58 -12.92
CA ASP A 63 -4.57 -20.50 -13.78
C ASP A 63 -3.65 -19.73 -14.73
N PHE A 64 -4.18 -18.70 -15.41
CA PHE A 64 -3.40 -17.86 -16.32
C PHE A 64 -2.19 -17.20 -15.63
N LEU A 65 -2.39 -16.63 -14.44
CA LEU A 65 -1.30 -15.99 -13.69
C LEU A 65 -0.22 -17.02 -13.31
N VAL A 66 -0.62 -18.22 -12.89
CA VAL A 66 0.33 -19.28 -12.52
C VAL A 66 1.09 -19.82 -13.74
N GLU A 67 0.41 -20.02 -14.87
CA GLU A 67 0.98 -20.56 -16.10
C GLU A 67 1.88 -19.56 -16.84
N HIS A 68 1.65 -18.26 -16.65
CA HIS A 68 2.38 -17.19 -17.31
C HIS A 68 3.05 -16.23 -16.31
N PRO A 69 4.10 -16.66 -15.59
CA PRO A 69 4.70 -15.93 -14.46
C PRO A 69 5.51 -14.68 -14.85
N ASP A 70 5.73 -14.42 -16.15
CA ASP A 70 6.55 -13.28 -16.62
C ASP A 70 5.73 -12.26 -17.42
N THR A 71 4.40 -12.35 -17.36
CA THR A 71 3.48 -11.56 -18.20
C THR A 71 3.43 -10.12 -17.76
N PHE A 72 3.22 -9.88 -16.46
CA PHE A 72 2.85 -8.57 -15.97
C PHE A 72 3.99 -7.87 -15.24
N THR A 73 4.14 -6.58 -15.52
CA THR A 73 4.98 -5.65 -14.74
C THR A 73 4.16 -4.78 -13.80
N GLU A 74 2.87 -4.58 -14.08
CA GLU A 74 1.94 -3.84 -13.22
C GLU A 74 0.56 -4.52 -13.20
N LEU A 75 0.05 -4.80 -12.00
CA LEU A 75 -1.29 -5.32 -11.80
C LEU A 75 -2.09 -4.48 -10.82
N MET A 76 -3.36 -4.25 -11.17
CA MET A 76 -4.32 -3.56 -10.32
C MET A 76 -5.61 -4.38 -10.16
N PHE A 77 -6.09 -4.49 -8.94
CA PHE A 77 -7.34 -5.18 -8.60
C PHE A 77 -8.25 -4.23 -7.83
N CYS A 78 -9.40 -3.87 -8.43
CA CYS A 78 -10.38 -2.97 -7.81
C CYS A 78 -11.58 -3.71 -7.20
N THR A 79 -11.70 -5.01 -7.45
CA THR A 79 -12.72 -5.90 -6.88
C THR A 79 -12.13 -6.76 -5.76
N ARG A 80 -12.99 -7.39 -4.95
CA ARG A 80 -12.60 -8.23 -3.81
C ARG A 80 -11.55 -9.27 -4.20
N MET A 81 -10.37 -9.18 -3.62
CA MET A 81 -9.28 -10.15 -3.78
C MET A 81 -9.44 -11.34 -2.81
N PRO A 82 -9.71 -12.58 -3.29
CA PRO A 82 -9.65 -13.78 -2.46
C PRO A 82 -8.21 -14.31 -2.33
N GLN A 83 -7.95 -15.18 -1.34
CA GLN A 83 -6.65 -15.80 -1.11
C GLN A 83 -6.08 -16.51 -2.35
N GLU A 84 -6.89 -17.28 -3.08
CA GLU A 84 -6.42 -18.04 -4.27
C GLU A 84 -5.91 -17.13 -5.40
N LEU A 85 -6.57 -15.98 -5.60
CA LEU A 85 -6.12 -15.00 -6.59
C LEU A 85 -4.88 -14.25 -6.11
N PHE A 86 -4.82 -13.91 -4.82
CA PHE A 86 -3.63 -13.29 -4.23
C PHE A 86 -2.40 -14.19 -4.42
N ASP A 87 -2.55 -15.48 -4.11
CA ASP A 87 -1.53 -16.50 -4.29
C ASP A 87 -1.07 -16.62 -5.75
N ALA A 88 -2.02 -16.59 -6.69
CA ALA A 88 -1.73 -16.66 -8.12
C ALA A 88 -0.97 -15.42 -8.60
N VAL A 89 -1.36 -14.21 -8.18
CA VAL A 89 -0.64 -12.96 -8.48
C VAL A 89 0.80 -12.99 -7.98
N CYS A 90 1.04 -13.61 -6.83
CA CYS A 90 2.37 -13.74 -6.25
C CYS A 90 3.32 -14.67 -7.06
N THR A 91 2.87 -15.25 -8.16
CA THR A 91 3.74 -15.98 -9.10
C THR A 91 4.37 -15.09 -10.18
N GLN A 92 3.93 -13.83 -10.29
CA GLN A 92 4.38 -12.88 -11.31
C GLN A 92 5.78 -12.33 -11.01
N ARG A 93 6.83 -12.99 -11.52
CA ARG A 93 8.24 -12.75 -11.20
C ARG A 93 8.74 -11.37 -11.63
N ARG A 94 8.14 -10.81 -12.68
CA ARG A 94 8.50 -9.50 -13.26
C ARG A 94 7.65 -8.35 -12.72
N LEU A 95 6.80 -8.62 -11.72
CA LEU A 95 5.87 -7.63 -11.19
C LEU A 95 6.63 -6.55 -10.43
N LYS A 96 6.50 -5.30 -10.89
CA LYS A 96 7.10 -4.11 -10.27
C LYS A 96 6.11 -3.29 -9.48
N LYS A 97 4.83 -3.33 -9.87
CA LYS A 97 3.76 -2.62 -9.17
C LYS A 97 2.55 -3.52 -8.96
N LEU A 98 2.11 -3.60 -7.71
CA LEU A 98 0.91 -4.33 -7.33
C LEU A 98 0.01 -3.41 -6.52
N HIS A 99 -1.22 -3.23 -7.00
CA HIS A 99 -2.27 -2.51 -6.30
C HIS A 99 -3.44 -3.46 -6.05
N ILE A 100 -3.73 -3.74 -4.78
CA ILE A 100 -4.92 -4.49 -4.36
C ILE A 100 -5.79 -3.57 -3.52
N LYS A 101 -6.93 -3.15 -4.07
CA LYS A 101 -7.82 -2.19 -3.38
C LYS A 101 -8.35 -2.77 -2.08
N TRP A 102 -8.79 -4.03 -2.09
CA TRP A 102 -9.27 -4.72 -0.89
C TRP A 102 -9.48 -6.22 -1.14
N GLY A 103 -9.59 -7.00 -0.06
CA GLY A 103 -9.99 -8.40 -0.14
C GLY A 103 -9.96 -9.13 1.19
N VAL A 104 -9.84 -10.46 1.10
CA VAL A 104 -9.72 -11.37 2.25
C VAL A 104 -8.63 -12.39 1.93
N TYR A 105 -7.42 -12.09 2.42
CA TYR A 105 -6.19 -12.87 2.23
C TYR A 105 -5.37 -12.83 3.53
N PRO A 106 -5.70 -13.65 4.54
CA PRO A 106 -4.97 -13.66 5.81
C PRO A 106 -3.49 -14.04 5.66
N ASP A 107 -3.16 -14.86 4.67
CA ASP A 107 -1.79 -15.30 4.41
C ASP A 107 -1.18 -14.47 3.28
N ILE A 108 -0.14 -13.70 3.61
CA ILE A 108 0.63 -12.92 2.63
C ILE A 108 2.04 -13.47 2.40
N SER A 109 2.33 -14.69 2.86
CA SER A 109 3.66 -15.32 2.77
C SER A 109 4.24 -15.31 1.37
N LYS A 110 3.42 -15.59 0.35
CA LYS A 110 3.83 -15.63 -1.06
C LYS A 110 4.27 -14.29 -1.63
N LEU A 111 4.03 -13.15 -0.96
CA LEU A 111 4.58 -11.86 -1.42
C LEU A 111 6.10 -11.92 -1.58
N GLU A 112 6.79 -12.72 -0.76
CA GLU A 112 8.24 -12.87 -0.83
C GLU A 112 8.74 -13.38 -2.19
N ASN A 113 7.87 -13.92 -3.05
CA ASN A 113 8.24 -14.32 -4.40
C ASN A 113 8.40 -13.12 -5.36
N LEU A 114 7.81 -11.96 -5.04
CA LEU A 114 7.78 -10.77 -5.89
C LEU A 114 9.06 -9.93 -5.73
N GLN A 115 10.20 -10.51 -6.04
CA GLN A 115 11.52 -9.91 -5.78
C GLN A 115 11.82 -8.67 -6.63
N GLU A 116 11.11 -8.44 -7.75
CA GLU A 116 11.21 -7.21 -8.55
C GLU A 116 10.23 -6.10 -8.10
N LEU A 117 9.44 -6.32 -7.04
CA LEU A 117 8.40 -5.37 -6.63
C LEU A 117 8.99 -4.07 -6.07
N GLU A 118 8.59 -2.95 -6.67
CA GLU A 118 9.04 -1.60 -6.33
C GLU A 118 7.90 -0.79 -5.64
N TYR A 119 6.64 -1.06 -6.01
CA TYR A 119 5.47 -0.33 -5.51
C TYR A 119 4.37 -1.30 -5.07
N LEU A 120 3.95 -1.21 -3.80
CA LEU A 120 2.95 -2.11 -3.22
C LEU A 120 1.86 -1.33 -2.47
N HIS A 121 0.63 -1.43 -2.97
CA HIS A 121 -0.57 -1.05 -2.22
C HIS A 121 -1.38 -2.31 -1.87
N ILE A 122 -1.63 -2.54 -0.57
CA ILE A 122 -2.49 -3.63 -0.07
C ILE A 122 -3.56 -3.06 0.85
N GLY A 123 -4.80 -3.07 0.37
CA GLY A 123 -5.95 -2.64 1.15
C GLY A 123 -6.52 -3.71 2.08
N SER A 124 -7.43 -3.34 3.00
CA SER A 124 -8.23 -4.28 3.81
C SER A 124 -7.49 -5.46 4.47
N GLY A 125 -6.27 -5.26 4.95
CA GLY A 125 -5.45 -6.30 5.58
C GLY A 125 -5.88 -6.70 6.99
N ARG A 126 -7.18 -6.66 7.30
CA ARG A 126 -7.70 -6.85 8.68
C ARG A 126 -7.35 -8.21 9.27
N SER A 127 -7.19 -9.23 8.43
CA SER A 127 -6.83 -10.59 8.85
C SER A 127 -5.34 -10.91 8.69
N VAL A 128 -4.53 -9.97 8.20
CA VAL A 128 -3.08 -10.13 8.05
C VAL A 128 -2.41 -9.94 9.41
N SER A 129 -1.66 -10.95 9.86
CA SER A 129 -1.07 -11.00 11.21
C SER A 129 0.46 -10.90 11.23
N SER A 130 1.11 -10.76 10.08
CA SER A 130 2.57 -10.59 10.01
C SER A 130 2.97 -9.67 8.86
N LEU A 131 4.00 -8.86 9.10
CA LEU A 131 4.68 -8.05 8.08
C LEU A 131 5.97 -8.71 7.56
N GLU A 132 6.35 -9.90 8.06
CA GLU A 132 7.58 -10.58 7.65
C GLU A 132 7.68 -10.82 6.13
N PRO A 133 6.61 -11.19 5.40
CA PRO A 133 6.72 -11.34 3.95
C PRO A 133 7.01 -10.03 3.22
N ILE A 134 6.48 -8.91 3.73
CA ILE A 134 6.74 -7.58 3.17
C ILE A 134 8.19 -7.16 3.45
N SER A 135 8.75 -7.50 4.62
CA SER A 135 10.13 -7.16 5.00
C SER A 135 11.20 -7.77 4.07
N ARG A 136 10.83 -8.82 3.31
CA ARG A 136 11.68 -9.53 2.34
C ARG A 136 11.69 -8.89 0.95
N LEU A 137 10.87 -7.87 0.70
CA LEU A 137 10.79 -7.16 -0.58
C LEU A 137 11.90 -6.10 -0.69
N VAL A 138 13.14 -6.55 -0.87
CA VAL A 138 14.33 -5.67 -0.77
C VAL A 138 14.36 -4.52 -1.76
N ASN A 139 13.64 -4.61 -2.88
CA ASN A 139 13.56 -3.57 -3.91
C ASN A 139 12.40 -2.58 -3.71
N LEU A 140 11.61 -2.73 -2.64
CA LEU A 140 10.43 -1.91 -2.42
C LEU A 140 10.79 -0.45 -2.13
N VAL A 141 10.25 0.46 -2.95
CA VAL A 141 10.43 1.92 -2.86
C VAL A 141 9.22 2.58 -2.23
N ALA A 142 8.02 2.05 -2.45
CA ALA A 142 6.80 2.61 -1.90
C ALA A 142 5.85 1.52 -1.38
N LEU A 143 5.35 1.73 -0.16
CA LEU A 143 4.43 0.84 0.54
C LEU A 143 3.24 1.63 1.06
N SER A 144 2.04 1.17 0.73
CA SER A 144 0.77 1.62 1.31
C SER A 144 0.04 0.39 1.82
N ILE A 145 -0.25 0.35 3.12
CA ILE A 145 -1.05 -0.71 3.73
C ILE A 145 -2.25 -0.13 4.45
N GLU A 146 -3.42 -0.72 4.18
CA GLU A 146 -4.68 -0.28 4.73
C GLU A 146 -5.27 -1.34 5.67
N ASN A 147 -5.66 -0.91 6.88
CA ASN A 147 -6.46 -1.67 7.81
C ASN A 147 -5.80 -2.96 8.34
N PHE A 148 -4.49 -2.96 8.54
CA PHE A 148 -3.71 -4.08 9.12
C PHE A 148 -3.91 -4.16 10.66
N GLN A 149 -5.09 -4.62 11.08
CA GLN A 149 -5.54 -4.55 12.49
C GLN A 149 -4.97 -5.62 13.42
N GLN A 150 -4.24 -6.61 12.92
CA GLN A 150 -3.61 -7.67 13.74
C GLN A 150 -2.09 -7.52 13.82
N ILE A 151 -1.55 -6.37 13.38
CA ILE A 151 -0.14 -6.05 13.49
C ILE A 151 0.09 -5.16 14.70
N ASP A 152 0.81 -5.68 15.68
CA ASP A 152 1.23 -4.92 16.85
C ASP A 152 2.62 -4.27 16.65
N ASP A 153 3.52 -4.98 15.95
CA ASP A 153 4.90 -4.56 15.73
C ASP A 153 5.18 -4.29 14.24
N TYR A 154 5.64 -3.06 13.95
CA TYR A 154 6.00 -2.59 12.62
C TYR A 154 7.52 -2.56 12.39
N ALA A 155 8.33 -3.00 13.37
CA ALA A 155 9.78 -3.12 13.25
C ALA A 155 10.27 -3.88 12.01
N PRO A 156 9.58 -4.94 11.49
CA PRO A 156 10.02 -5.60 10.26
C PRO A 156 10.14 -4.65 9.06
N LEU A 157 9.37 -3.55 8.99
CA LEU A 157 9.47 -2.59 7.89
C LEU A 157 10.83 -1.85 7.87
N ALA A 158 11.54 -1.79 9.00
CA ALA A 158 12.87 -1.20 9.05
C ALA A 158 13.91 -1.97 8.22
N ASN A 159 13.62 -3.21 7.80
CA ASN A 159 14.47 -3.97 6.88
C ASN A 159 14.46 -3.43 5.45
N LEU A 160 13.43 -2.66 5.08
CA LEU A 160 13.27 -2.10 3.74
C LEU A 160 14.14 -0.85 3.53
N LYS A 161 15.43 -1.08 3.25
CA LYS A 161 16.45 -0.01 3.17
C LYS A 161 16.26 0.95 1.99
N HIS A 162 15.48 0.56 0.99
CA HIS A 162 15.16 1.38 -0.19
C HIS A 162 13.76 2.03 -0.13
N LEU A 163 13.00 1.82 0.96
CA LEU A 163 11.66 2.37 1.08
C LEU A 163 11.72 3.88 1.31
N GLU A 164 11.23 4.65 0.33
CA GLU A 164 11.16 6.11 0.39
C GLU A 164 9.76 6.61 0.77
N SER A 165 8.71 5.81 0.51
CA SER A 165 7.32 6.17 0.79
C SER A 165 6.63 5.12 1.65
N LEU A 166 6.10 5.54 2.79
CA LEU A 166 5.32 4.70 3.68
C LEU A 166 3.98 5.37 4.03
N ALA A 167 2.87 4.68 3.74
CA ALA A 167 1.54 5.03 4.19
C ALA A 167 0.97 3.89 5.06
N LEU A 168 0.58 4.22 6.29
CA LEU A 168 -0.07 3.31 7.23
C LEU A 168 -1.45 3.87 7.56
N GLU A 169 -2.46 3.34 6.90
CA GLU A 169 -3.81 3.87 6.98
C GLU A 169 -4.79 2.83 7.53
N GLY A 170 -5.80 3.26 8.26
CA GLY A 170 -7.03 2.53 8.49
C GLY A 170 -8.04 2.81 7.37
N ASP A 171 -9.11 2.02 7.39
CA ASP A 171 -10.27 2.23 6.52
C ASP A 171 -11.15 3.34 7.11
N PHE A 172 -11.37 4.42 6.35
CA PHE A 172 -12.21 5.55 6.75
C PHE A 172 -13.69 5.17 6.97
N ALA A 173 -14.16 4.09 6.33
CA ALA A 173 -15.50 3.55 6.50
C ALA A 173 -15.58 2.46 7.57
N ALA A 174 -14.44 1.99 8.11
CA ALA A 174 -14.44 0.95 9.12
C ALA A 174 -14.87 1.49 10.50
N PRO A 175 -15.59 0.67 11.30
CA PRO A 175 -15.99 1.06 12.66
C PRO A 175 -14.82 1.12 13.64
N LYS A 176 -13.65 0.57 13.25
CA LYS A 176 -12.46 0.48 14.10
C LYS A 176 -11.32 1.25 13.48
N ILE A 177 -10.82 2.23 14.22
CA ILE A 177 -9.58 2.95 13.93
C ILE A 177 -8.40 1.96 13.97
N LEU A 178 -7.51 2.04 12.98
CA LEU A 178 -6.24 1.30 13.00
C LEU A 178 -5.41 1.77 14.21
N LYS A 179 -4.94 0.83 15.01
CA LYS A 179 -4.10 1.07 16.17
C LYS A 179 -2.73 0.53 15.87
N VAL A 180 -1.71 1.35 16.09
CA VAL A 180 -0.29 0.96 16.01
C VAL A 180 0.29 1.13 17.40
N GLN A 181 1.02 0.14 17.91
CA GLN A 181 1.49 0.18 19.29
C GLN A 181 2.45 1.36 19.51
N SER A 182 3.42 1.51 18.61
CA SER A 182 4.48 2.51 18.66
C SER A 182 4.99 2.89 17.26
N LEU A 183 5.60 4.07 17.13
CA LEU A 183 6.32 4.51 15.93
C LEU A 183 7.85 4.37 16.06
N GLU A 184 8.36 3.68 17.08
CA GLU A 184 9.82 3.51 17.31
C GLU A 184 10.58 2.94 16.09
N PHE A 185 9.93 2.14 15.25
CA PHE A 185 10.57 1.62 14.03
C PHE A 185 11.07 2.73 13.08
N LEU A 186 10.49 3.95 13.15
CA LEU A 186 10.90 5.11 12.36
C LEU A 186 12.32 5.59 12.69
N HIS A 187 12.85 5.31 13.89
CA HIS A 187 14.25 5.60 14.24
C HIS A 187 15.25 4.98 13.24
N TYR A 188 14.86 3.88 12.59
CA TYR A 188 15.66 3.14 11.65
C TYR A 188 15.32 3.42 10.17
N MET A 189 14.35 4.30 9.89
CA MET A 189 13.82 4.56 8.54
C MET A 189 14.10 5.99 8.04
N LYS A 190 15.30 6.50 8.33
CA LYS A 190 15.71 7.89 7.99
C LYS A 190 15.79 8.19 6.49
N GLN A 191 15.70 7.15 5.65
CA GLN A 191 15.60 7.27 4.19
C GLN A 191 14.23 7.74 3.70
N LEU A 192 13.19 7.71 4.54
CA LEU A 192 11.83 8.09 4.14
C LEU A 192 11.76 9.55 3.69
N ARG A 193 11.03 9.75 2.58
CA ARG A 193 10.70 11.04 1.96
C ARG A 193 9.20 11.32 2.01
N PHE A 194 8.38 10.28 2.11
CA PHE A 194 6.93 10.38 2.28
C PHE A 194 6.48 9.54 3.47
N PHE A 195 5.72 10.16 4.38
CA PHE A 195 5.07 9.47 5.48
C PHE A 195 3.62 9.93 5.65
N SER A 196 2.69 8.98 5.59
CA SER A 196 1.28 9.20 5.86
C SER A 196 0.78 8.27 6.97
N PHE A 197 0.13 8.87 7.96
CA PHE A 197 -0.48 8.22 9.11
C PHE A 197 -1.74 9.00 9.52
N LEU A 198 -2.69 9.16 8.59
CA LEU A 198 -3.83 10.08 8.77
C LEU A 198 -4.96 9.48 9.61
N THR A 199 -5.20 8.19 9.42
CA THR A 199 -6.40 7.51 9.94
C THR A 199 -6.11 6.54 11.08
N ALA A 200 -4.84 6.30 11.35
CA ALA A 200 -4.39 5.44 12.44
C ALA A 200 -4.17 6.22 13.74
N LYS A 201 -3.98 5.49 14.85
CA LYS A 201 -3.65 6.04 16.16
C LYS A 201 -2.50 5.25 16.78
N VAL A 202 -1.51 5.97 17.29
CA VAL A 202 -0.44 5.39 18.12
C VAL A 202 -0.94 5.18 19.55
N ILE A 203 -0.70 4.00 20.13
CA ILE A 203 -1.19 3.63 21.46
C ILE A 203 -0.36 4.24 22.59
N ASP A 204 0.96 4.17 22.48
CA ASP A 204 1.88 4.76 23.47
C ASP A 204 1.90 6.29 23.48
N LYS A 205 1.26 6.91 22.48
CA LYS A 205 1.11 8.36 22.27
C LYS A 205 2.41 9.06 21.89
N ASP A 206 3.47 8.33 21.55
CA ASP A 206 4.72 8.92 21.13
C ASP A 206 4.77 9.09 19.61
N TYR A 207 4.72 10.35 19.16
CA TYR A 207 4.91 10.74 17.77
C TYR A 207 6.28 11.38 17.53
N SER A 208 7.13 11.48 18.55
CA SER A 208 8.46 12.08 18.44
C SER A 208 9.41 11.37 17.45
N PRO A 209 9.31 10.05 17.16
CA PRO A 209 10.15 9.41 16.14
C PRO A 209 10.01 10.04 14.74
N VAL A 210 8.87 10.67 14.43
CA VAL A 210 8.65 11.38 13.17
C VAL A 210 9.62 12.56 13.01
N LEU A 211 10.04 13.19 14.11
CA LEU A 211 10.97 14.33 14.09
C LEU A 211 12.38 13.94 13.65
N GLU A 212 12.72 12.65 13.64
CA GLU A 212 14.03 12.17 13.20
C GLU A 212 14.13 11.94 11.69
N LEU A 213 13.00 12.01 10.97
CA LEU A 213 12.91 11.82 9.53
C LEU A 213 13.39 13.07 8.77
N ASN A 214 14.69 13.34 8.84
CA ASN A 214 15.32 14.53 8.26
C ASN A 214 15.25 14.61 6.72
N ASN A 215 14.91 13.50 6.05
CA ASN A 215 14.73 13.46 4.60
C ASN A 215 13.27 13.63 4.16
N LEU A 216 12.35 13.81 5.11
CA LEU A 216 10.92 13.83 4.84
C LEU A 216 10.52 15.09 4.04
N GLU A 217 9.88 14.86 2.89
CA GLU A 217 9.36 15.87 1.98
C GLU A 217 7.84 16.00 2.07
N HIS A 218 7.14 14.92 2.45
CA HIS A 218 5.69 14.90 2.68
C HIS A 218 5.36 14.29 4.03
N LEU A 219 4.54 15.01 4.81
CA LEU A 219 4.04 14.54 6.10
C LEU A 219 2.54 14.76 6.24
N THR A 220 1.81 13.66 6.36
CA THR A 220 0.40 13.67 6.74
C THR A 220 0.22 12.88 8.03
N LEU A 221 -0.34 13.52 9.06
CA LEU A 221 -0.62 12.89 10.35
C LEU A 221 -2.06 13.15 10.78
N LYS A 222 -2.65 12.19 11.48
CA LYS A 222 -3.89 12.41 12.23
C LYS A 222 -3.75 13.60 13.16
N SER A 223 -4.67 14.56 13.08
CA SER A 223 -4.74 15.60 14.11
C SER A 223 -5.19 14.99 15.43
N CYS A 224 -4.28 14.98 16.41
CA CYS A 224 -4.55 14.61 17.79
C CYS A 224 -3.68 15.47 18.74
N LYS A 225 -4.02 15.46 20.03
CA LYS A 225 -3.35 16.30 21.05
C LYS A 225 -1.83 16.18 21.00
N GLU A 226 -1.32 14.97 20.87
CA GLU A 226 0.11 14.65 20.82
C GLU A 226 0.78 15.26 19.59
N VAL A 227 0.16 15.12 18.40
CA VAL A 227 0.67 15.73 17.17
C VAL A 227 0.63 17.25 17.24
N LYS A 228 -0.42 17.84 17.82
CA LYS A 228 -0.50 19.30 18.05
C LYS A 228 0.63 19.83 18.93
N GLN A 229 1.05 19.06 19.93
CA GLN A 229 2.17 19.45 20.80
C GLN A 229 3.52 19.45 20.07
N LEU A 230 3.69 18.59 19.05
CA LEU A 230 4.89 18.51 18.22
C LEU A 230 4.83 19.39 16.98
N TYR A 231 3.67 19.99 16.69
CA TYR A 231 3.44 20.75 15.46
C TYR A 231 4.49 21.83 15.17
N PRO A 232 4.92 22.67 16.15
CA PRO A 232 5.96 23.67 15.91
C PRO A 232 7.32 23.09 15.49
N GLN A 233 7.61 21.83 15.81
CA GLN A 233 8.81 21.11 15.42
C GLN A 233 8.60 20.41 14.06
N LEU A 234 7.42 19.81 13.83
CA LEU A 234 7.10 19.09 12.60
C LEU A 234 7.20 20.00 11.37
N ILE A 235 6.67 21.23 11.43
CA ILE A 235 6.73 22.18 10.30
C ILE A 235 8.14 22.72 10.03
N LYS A 236 9.10 22.46 10.92
CA LYS A 236 10.51 22.85 10.78
C LYS A 236 11.39 21.73 10.24
N LEU A 237 10.82 20.57 9.90
CA LEU A 237 11.56 19.50 9.25
C LEU A 237 12.21 20.02 7.96
N PRO A 238 13.52 19.79 7.76
CA PRO A 238 14.35 20.60 6.88
C PRO A 238 14.03 20.47 5.39
N LYS A 239 13.38 19.38 4.98
CA LYS A 239 13.02 19.10 3.57
C LYS A 239 11.52 19.08 3.32
N LEU A 240 10.70 19.40 4.32
CA LEU A 240 9.25 19.27 4.23
C LEU A 240 8.68 20.29 3.22
N LYS A 241 7.86 19.80 2.28
CA LYS A 241 7.26 20.57 1.19
C LYS A 241 5.74 20.40 1.10
N TYR A 242 5.26 19.19 1.43
CA TYR A 242 3.87 18.78 1.20
C TYR A 242 3.27 18.10 2.43
N GLY A 243 1.95 17.88 2.36
CA GLY A 243 1.20 17.14 3.36
C GLY A 243 0.33 18.04 4.24
N THR A 244 -0.58 17.41 4.97
CA THR A 244 -1.64 18.12 5.68
C THR A 244 -1.10 19.07 6.76
N VAL A 245 0.06 18.77 7.34
CA VAL A 245 0.70 19.65 8.34
C VAL A 245 1.10 21.02 7.76
N LEU A 246 1.25 21.16 6.43
CA LEU A 246 1.49 22.45 5.78
C LEU A 246 0.24 22.99 5.08
N GLU A 247 -0.57 22.11 4.48
CA GLU A 247 -1.71 22.50 3.65
C GLU A 247 -3.01 22.76 4.45
N ARG A 248 -3.05 22.32 5.70
CA ARG A 248 -4.18 22.41 6.63
C ARG A 248 -3.72 22.76 8.06
N PRO A 249 -2.97 23.86 8.26
CA PRO A 249 -2.41 24.23 9.58
C PRO A 249 -3.48 24.36 10.67
N GLU A 250 -4.69 24.76 10.30
CA GLU A 250 -5.85 24.91 11.20
C GLU A 250 -6.26 23.61 11.91
N LEU A 251 -5.85 22.45 11.38
CA LEU A 251 -6.09 21.16 12.02
C LEU A 251 -5.12 20.93 13.18
N TYR A 252 -3.96 21.59 13.22
CA TYR A 252 -2.85 21.29 14.13
C TYR A 252 -2.57 22.38 15.15
N GLU A 253 -2.97 23.62 14.87
CA GLU A 253 -2.94 24.75 15.82
C GLU A 253 -3.88 24.57 17.03
#